data_AF-A0A973UQ93-F1
#
_entry.id   AF-A0A973UQ93-F1
#
_cell.length_a   1.000
_cell.length_b   1.000
_cell.length_c   1.000
_cell.angle_alpha   90.00
_cell.angle_beta   90.00
_cell.angle_gamma   90.00
#
_symmetry.space_group_name_H-M   'P 1'
#
loop_
_entity.id
_entity.type
_entity.pdbx_description
1 polymer ?
#
loop_
_entity_poly.entity_id
_entity_poly.type
_entity_poly.pdbx_seq_one_letter_code
_entity_poly.pdbx_strand_id
1 'polypeptide(L)' 'MAGARQGVREARRVVVKVGSSSLTTASGGLDADRVDALVDVLAKGRSGGEREIVLVSSG' A
#
# COMPACT_ATOMS: atom_id res chain seq x y z
N MET A 1 8.20 17.58 -8.88
CA MET A 1 7.42 16.77 -7.91
C MET A 1 5.91 16.81 -8.13
N ALA A 2 5.30 17.93 -8.55
CA ALA A 2 3.84 18.01 -8.78
C ALA A 2 3.31 16.96 -9.78
N GLY A 3 4.01 16.74 -10.90
CA GLY A 3 3.61 15.77 -11.93
C GLY A 3 3.61 14.31 -11.47
N ALA A 4 4.56 13.90 -10.61
CA ALA A 4 4.60 12.53 -10.08
C ALA A 4 3.42 12.25 -9.14
N ARG A 5 3.07 13.21 -8.28
CA ARG A 5 1.90 13.10 -7.39
C ARG A 5 0.61 13.00 -8.21
N GLN A 6 0.47 13.82 -9.27
CA GLN A 6 -0.67 13.75 -10.15
C GLN A 6 -0.74 12.42 -10.91
N GLY A 7 0.39 11.93 -11.40
CA GLY A 7 0.48 10.62 -12.05
C GLY A 7 0.00 9.47 -11.15
N VAL A 8 0.37 9.47 -9.86
CA VAL A 8 -0.16 8.48 -8.90
C VAL A 8 -1.67 8.66 -8.69
N ARG A 9 -2.16 9.89 -8.60
CA ARG A 9 -3.59 10.20 -8.42
C ARG A 9 -4.45 9.84 -9.61
N GLU A 10 -3.94 9.85 -10.83
CA GLU A 10 -4.69 9.54 -12.05
C GLU A 10 -4.45 8.11 -12.56
N ALA A 11 -3.46 7.41 -12.00
CA ALA A 11 -3.14 6.06 -12.41
C ALA A 11 -4.32 5.09 -12.25
N ARG A 12 -4.65 4.39 -13.33
CA ARG A 12 -5.63 3.30 -13.33
C ARG A 12 -5.18 2.11 -12.47
N ARG A 13 -3.88 1.81 -12.50
CA ARG A 13 -3.24 0.75 -11.72
C ARG A 13 -2.09 1.31 -10.90
N VAL A 14 -2.06 0.97 -9.62
CA VAL A 14 -0.97 1.32 -8.71
C VAL A 14 -0.38 0.04 -8.12
N VAL A 15 0.94 -0.11 -8.23
CA VAL A 15 1.68 -1.17 -7.56
C VAL A 15 2.34 -0.58 -6.31
N VAL A 16 1.96 -1.09 -5.15
CA VAL A 16 2.52 -0.67 -3.86
C VAL A 16 3.52 -1.72 -3.42
N LYS A 17 4.81 -1.39 -3.49
CA LYS A 17 5.87 -2.22 -2.90
C LYS A 17 6.04 -1.81 -1.45
N VAL A 18 5.96 -2.79 -0.56
CA VAL A 18 6.24 -2.60 0.87
C VAL A 18 7.49 -3.40 1.23
N GLY A 19 8.39 -2.78 1.97
CA GLY A 19 9.58 -3.44 2.53
C GLY A 19 9.26 -4.08 3.88
N SER A 20 9.98 -5.14 4.26
CA SER A 20 9.62 -5.95 5.44
C SER A 20 9.69 -5.11 6.73
N SER A 21 10.67 -4.21 6.87
CA SER A 21 10.77 -3.31 8.03
C SER A 21 9.54 -2.39 8.24
N SER A 22 8.73 -2.17 7.20
CA SER A 22 7.49 -1.41 7.30
C SER A 22 6.35 -2.21 7.93
N LEU A 23 6.38 -3.54 7.88
CA LEU A 23 5.32 -4.43 8.36
C LEU A 23 5.76 -5.38 9.47
N THR A 24 7.05 -5.43 9.81
CA THR A 24 7.58 -6.32 10.85
C THR A 24 7.94 -5.59 12.13
N THR A 25 7.89 -6.31 13.25
CA THR A 25 8.39 -5.80 14.53
C THR A 25 9.92 -5.92 14.61
N ALA A 26 10.53 -5.23 15.57
CA ALA A 26 11.98 -5.32 15.81
C ALA A 26 12.43 -6.72 16.29
N SER A 27 11.54 -7.46 16.96
CA SER A 27 11.77 -8.84 17.40
C SER A 27 11.49 -9.88 16.30
N GLY A 28 11.08 -9.45 15.11
CA GLY A 28 10.66 -10.32 14.02
C GLY A 28 9.16 -10.64 14.04
N GLY A 29 8.66 -11.22 12.95
CA GLY A 29 7.23 -11.42 12.75
C GLY A 29 6.49 -10.14 12.33
N LEU A 30 5.22 -10.30 11.94
CA LEU A 30 4.38 -9.19 11.47
C LEU A 30 3.86 -8.35 12.63
N ASP A 31 3.84 -7.03 12.41
CA ASP A 31 3.17 -6.05 13.25
C ASP A 31 1.72 -5.91 12.75
N ALA A 32 0.77 -6.48 13.51
CA ALA A 32 -0.64 -6.54 13.11
C ALA A 32 -1.25 -5.15 12.92
N ASP A 33 -0.94 -4.19 13.79
CA ASP A 33 -1.49 -2.83 13.72
C ASP A 33 -1.03 -2.12 12.44
N ARG A 34 0.21 -2.34 12.01
CA ARG A 34 0.73 -1.78 10.74
C ARG A 34 0.08 -2.43 9.53
N VAL A 35 -0.15 -3.74 9.58
CA VAL A 35 -0.84 -4.45 8.51
C VAL A 35 -2.28 -3.96 8.39
N ASP A 36 -3.01 -3.85 9.50
CA ASP A 36 -4.39 -3.37 9.53
C ASP A 36 -4.49 -1.93 9.00
N ALA A 37 -3.61 -1.04 9.46
CA ALA A 37 -3.55 0.33 8.95
C ALA A 37 -3.28 0.40 7.44
N LEU A 38 -2.42 -0.47 6.92
CA LEU A 38 -2.16 -0.55 5.48
C LEU A 38 -3.41 -1.04 4.73
N VAL A 39 -4.05 -2.10 5.21
CA VAL A 39 -5.26 -2.66 4.61
C VAL A 39 -6.37 -1.61 4.54
N ASP A 40 -6.59 -0.84 5.60
CA ASP A 40 -7.56 0.25 5.63
C ASP A 40 -7.33 1.30 4.54
N VAL A 41 -6.08 1.70 4.33
CA VAL A 41 -5.73 2.68 3.29
C VAL A 41 -5.94 2.10 1.89
N LEU A 42 -5.54 0.85 1.66
CA LEU A 42 -5.70 0.20 0.36
C LEU A 42 -7.18 -0.04 0.04
N ALA A 43 -7.99 -0.46 1.02
CA ALA A 43 -9.42 -0.65 0.88
C ALA A 43 -10.15 0.65 0.52
N LYS A 44 -9.81 1.75 1.21
CA LYS A 44 -10.32 3.09 0.88
C LYS A 44 -9.91 3.53 -0.53
N GLY A 45 -8.65 3.29 -0.92
CA GLY A 45 -8.16 3.61 -2.26
C GLY A 45 -8.78 2.79 -3.40
N ARG A 46 -9.22 1.56 -3.10
CA ARG A 46 -9.94 0.67 -4.03
C ARG A 46 -11.44 0.95 -4.09
N SER A 47 -12.00 1.64 -3.08
CA SER A 47 -13.43 1.92 -2.98
C SER A 47 -13.92 2.69 -4.22
N GLY A 48 -14.97 2.17 -4.86
CA GLY A 48 -15.46 2.64 -6.18
C GLY A 48 -15.09 1.72 -7.35
N GLY A 49 -14.21 0.73 -7.15
CA GLY A 49 -13.95 -0.37 -8.11
C GLY A 49 -13.11 0.00 -9.34
N GLU A 50 -13.01 1.28 -9.68
CA GLU A 50 -12.34 1.77 -10.89
C GLU A 50 -10.80 1.69 -10.84
N ARG A 51 -10.20 1.74 -9.64
CA ARG A 51 -8.73 1.74 -9.46
C ARG A 51 -8.20 0.39 -9.07
N GLU A 52 -7.28 -0.17 -9.83
CA GLU A 52 -6.61 -1.42 -9.50
C GLU A 52 -5.39 -1.18 -8.60
N ILE A 53 -5.28 -1.99 -7.55
CA ILE A 53 -4.19 -1.92 -6.57
C ILE A 53 -3.56 -3.30 -6.47
N VAL A 54 -2.24 -3.37 -6.70
CA VAL A 54 -1.43 -4.57 -6.50
C VAL A 54 -0.48 -4.31 -5.35
N LEU A 55 -0.62 -5.07 -4.26
CA LEU A 55 0.29 -5.02 -3.12
C LEU A 55 1.40 -6.06 -3.30
N VAL A 56 2.67 -5.64 -3.14
CA VAL A 56 3.83 -6.54 -3.20
C VAL A 56 4.62 -6.43 -1.88
N SER A 57 4.39 -7.39 -0.98
CA SER A 57 5.22 -7.58 0.21
C SER A 57 6.57 -8.20 -0.17
N SER A 58 7.64 -7.97 0.62
CA SER A 58 8.98 -8.53 0.37
C SER A 58 9.15 -10.00 0.75
N GLY A 59 8.12 -10.63 1.34
CA GLY A 59 8.28 -11.89 2.03
C GLY A 59 8.75 -11.67 3.46
#